data_AF-A0AAW2AKD4-F1
#
_entry.id   AF-A0AAW2AKD4-F1
#
_cell.length_a   1.000
_cell.length_b   1.000
_cell.length_c   1.000
_cell.angle_alpha   90.00
_cell.angle_beta   90.00
_cell.angle_gamma   90.00
#
_symmetry.space_group_name_H-M   'P 1'
#
loop_
_entity.id
_entity.type
_entity.pdbx_description
1 polymer ?
#
loop_
_entity_poly.entity_id
_entity_poly.type
_entity_poly.pdbx_seq_one_letter_code
_entity_poly.pdbx_strand_id
1 'polypeptide(L)'
;MPLLTQNKRIERVNSVAELFSKSPHLKESAKQFLSSSPESVDPKQLLYVQQREFASTTPADNSVSILGSDDATTCHLVMLRHTGSGATCLAHCDGSSTWTEVPLIVNAVTSKSNPVKEGRLELHLVGGFDDDRKTSHSLSLSILAAFQKQKEDIHLETCCITDMNDVITEGIHRPVVYGIGVNVKTGHVFPASFEYRGPAEELRSARTFSGGQMVEVYDSSRELVKIGPCRWTPNNDMGFWLSQDDETILQFLSTSPYAEPPHFVQHIKSTIQFLLDHPSADGLFPGGQPQLYRRSEEGHWKRV
;
A
#
# COMPACT_ATOMS: atom_id res chain seq x y z
N MET A 1 11.27 15.33 -16.59
CA MET A 1 9.81 15.51 -16.68
C MET A 1 9.29 15.20 -15.28
N PRO A 2 8.63 16.13 -14.60
CA PRO A 2 8.92 16.34 -13.19
C PRO A 2 7.80 15.89 -12.28
N LEU A 3 8.20 15.38 -11.12
CA LEU A 3 7.41 15.52 -9.91
C LEU A 3 7.27 17.02 -9.59
N LEU A 4 6.04 17.48 -9.44
CA LEU A 4 5.66 18.88 -9.25
C LEU A 4 5.07 19.07 -7.85
N THR A 5 5.16 20.28 -7.32
CA THR A 5 4.31 20.72 -6.21
C THR A 5 4.01 22.21 -6.38
N GLN A 6 2.75 22.61 -6.17
CA GLN A 6 2.28 23.96 -6.53
C GLN A 6 2.68 24.39 -7.97
N ASN A 7 2.59 23.46 -8.92
CA ASN A 7 2.98 23.63 -10.33
C ASN A 7 4.47 23.99 -10.57
N LYS A 8 5.34 23.80 -9.56
CA LYS A 8 6.79 23.96 -9.66
C LYS A 8 7.48 22.60 -9.58
N ARG A 9 8.59 22.45 -10.30
CA ARG A 9 9.38 21.21 -10.30
C ARG A 9 10.02 21.01 -8.93
N ILE A 10 9.84 19.82 -8.37
CA ILE A 10 10.64 19.35 -7.24
C ILE A 10 11.96 18.85 -7.81
N GLU A 11 13.05 19.55 -7.48
CA GLU A 11 14.40 19.10 -7.80
C GLU A 11 14.76 17.81 -7.04
N ARG A 12 15.78 17.10 -7.49
CA ARG A 12 16.27 15.93 -6.74
C ARG A 12 16.75 16.40 -5.36
N VAL A 13 16.22 15.75 -4.33
CA VAL A 13 16.59 15.98 -2.93
C VAL A 13 17.48 14.84 -2.43
N ASN A 14 18.36 15.14 -1.48
CA ASN A 14 19.24 14.15 -0.86
C ASN A 14 18.72 13.69 0.52
N SER A 15 17.71 14.39 1.07
CA SER A 15 17.04 14.00 2.30
C SER A 15 15.58 14.45 2.32
N VAL A 16 14.77 13.79 3.15
CA VAL A 16 13.37 14.17 3.39
C VAL A 16 13.28 15.56 4.05
N ALA A 17 14.20 15.85 4.98
CA ALA A 17 14.32 17.18 5.57
C ALA A 17 14.58 18.29 4.53
N GLU A 18 15.38 18.01 3.49
CA GLU A 18 15.61 18.95 2.38
C GLU A 18 14.32 19.19 1.58
N LEU A 19 13.55 18.15 1.26
CA LEU A 19 12.25 18.29 0.57
C LEU A 19 11.34 19.27 1.30
N PHE A 20 11.15 19.04 2.60
CA PHE A 20 10.23 19.84 3.39
C PHE A 20 10.78 21.24 3.72
N SER A 21 12.10 21.42 3.73
CA SER A 21 12.72 22.75 3.80
C SER A 21 12.45 23.58 2.54
N LYS A 22 12.59 22.95 1.36
CA LYS A 22 12.32 23.57 0.06
C LYS A 22 10.84 23.75 -0.25
N SER A 23 9.98 22.94 0.36
CA SER A 23 8.51 22.93 0.13
C SER A 23 7.73 22.98 1.45
N PRO A 24 7.73 24.12 2.18
CA PRO A 24 7.09 24.21 3.50
C PRO A 24 5.60 23.90 3.51
N HIS A 25 4.87 24.17 2.42
CA HIS A 25 3.44 23.86 2.30
C HIS A 25 3.15 22.35 2.36
N LEU A 26 4.11 21.50 1.99
CA LEU A 26 3.96 20.05 2.15
C LEU A 26 3.95 19.64 3.63
N LYS A 27 4.68 20.37 4.50
CA LYS A 27 4.60 20.17 5.96
C LYS A 27 3.21 20.53 6.49
N GLU A 28 2.61 21.60 5.97
CA GLU A 28 1.27 22.03 6.37
C GLU A 28 0.21 21.02 5.92
N SER A 29 0.28 20.54 4.68
CA SER A 29 -0.57 19.46 4.15
C SER A 29 -0.45 18.18 4.98
N ALA A 30 0.78 17.77 5.34
CA ALA A 30 1.02 16.62 6.21
C ALA A 30 0.40 16.79 7.61
N LYS A 31 0.59 17.97 8.24
CA LYS A 31 0.00 18.27 9.55
C LYS A 31 -1.53 18.26 9.52
N GLN A 32 -2.13 18.80 8.48
CA GLN A 32 -3.59 18.75 8.28
C GLN A 32 -4.07 17.30 8.16
N PHE A 33 -3.37 16.49 7.36
CA PHE A 33 -3.67 15.07 7.21
C PHE A 33 -3.56 14.31 8.55
N LEU A 34 -2.48 14.51 9.30
CA LEU A 34 -2.30 13.92 10.63
C LEU A 34 -3.38 14.34 11.64
N SER A 35 -3.85 15.59 11.55
CA SER A 35 -4.90 16.09 12.44
C SER A 35 -6.30 15.58 12.09
N SER A 36 -6.45 14.92 10.94
CA SER A 36 -7.72 14.34 10.51
C SER A 36 -8.04 13.12 11.35
N SER A 37 -9.28 13.02 11.80
CA SER A 37 -9.73 11.83 12.54
C SER A 37 -9.78 10.62 11.60
N PRO A 38 -9.33 9.43 12.03
CA PRO A 38 -9.51 8.22 11.23
C PRO A 38 -10.99 7.97 10.92
N GLU A 39 -11.30 7.64 9.67
CA GLU A 39 -12.68 7.36 9.26
C GLU A 39 -12.93 5.84 9.24
N SER A 40 -14.11 5.44 9.72
CA SER A 40 -14.57 4.06 9.62
C SER A 40 -14.99 3.73 8.19
N VAL A 41 -14.54 2.60 7.67
CA VAL A 41 -14.85 2.15 6.30
C VAL A 41 -15.81 0.96 6.34
N ASP A 42 -16.92 1.07 5.60
CA ASP A 42 -17.83 -0.06 5.39
C ASP A 42 -17.15 -1.13 4.53
N PRO A 43 -16.97 -2.37 5.02
CA PRO A 43 -16.35 -3.47 4.27
C PRO A 43 -17.04 -3.76 2.93
N LYS A 44 -18.33 -3.45 2.81
CA LYS A 44 -19.10 -3.65 1.57
C LYS A 44 -18.62 -2.79 0.40
N GLN A 45 -17.90 -1.72 0.72
CA GLN A 45 -17.40 -0.73 -0.22
C GLN A 45 -15.88 -0.82 -0.43
N LEU A 46 -15.21 -1.62 0.39
CA LEU A 46 -13.75 -1.70 0.50
C LEU A 46 -13.14 -2.73 -0.46
N LEU A 47 -12.11 -2.31 -1.18
CA LEU A 47 -11.06 -3.19 -1.68
C LEU A 47 -9.78 -2.94 -0.87
N TYR A 48 -9.42 -3.91 -0.04
CA TYR A 48 -8.21 -3.86 0.77
C TYR A 48 -6.99 -4.31 -0.04
N VAL A 49 -5.93 -3.52 -0.02
CA VAL A 49 -4.66 -3.73 -0.71
C VAL A 49 -3.60 -4.07 0.33
N GLN A 50 -2.98 -5.25 0.25
CA GLN A 50 -1.91 -5.66 1.16
C GLN A 50 -0.55 -5.10 0.72
N GLN A 51 0.46 -5.24 1.59
CA GLN A 51 1.85 -5.00 1.25
C GLN A 51 2.27 -5.76 -0.02
N ARG A 52 2.99 -5.07 -0.92
CA ARG A 52 3.35 -5.52 -2.27
C ARG A 52 2.15 -5.86 -3.16
N GLU A 53 1.05 -5.16 -2.96
CA GLU A 53 -0.06 -5.15 -3.91
C GLU A 53 -0.38 -3.72 -4.33
N PHE A 54 -1.02 -3.62 -5.50
CA PHE A 54 -1.72 -2.42 -5.90
C PHE A 54 -3.08 -2.77 -6.50
N ALA A 55 -4.00 -1.82 -6.44
CA ALA A 55 -5.27 -1.89 -7.10
C ALA A 55 -5.59 -0.56 -7.75
N SER A 56 -6.23 -0.60 -8.91
CA SER A 56 -6.69 0.61 -9.58
C SER A 56 -8.09 0.44 -10.13
N THR A 57 -8.90 1.49 -9.98
CA THR A 57 -10.28 1.53 -10.48
C THR A 57 -10.71 2.97 -10.78
N THR A 58 -11.98 3.15 -11.16
CA THR A 58 -12.56 4.44 -11.56
C THR A 58 -13.89 4.66 -10.84
N PRO A 59 -14.47 5.88 -10.85
CA PRO A 59 -15.77 6.15 -10.21
C PRO A 59 -16.94 5.37 -10.81
N ALA A 60 -16.75 4.75 -11.99
CA ALA A 60 -17.75 3.93 -12.68
C ALA A 60 -17.86 2.50 -12.12
N ASP A 61 -16.95 2.09 -11.25
CA ASP A 61 -16.97 0.78 -10.60
C ASP A 61 -18.11 0.70 -9.57
N ASN A 62 -18.91 -0.35 -9.67
CA ASN A 62 -20.08 -0.56 -8.81
C ASN A 62 -19.78 -1.42 -7.59
N SER A 63 -18.68 -2.17 -7.61
CA SER A 63 -18.28 -3.12 -6.58
C SER A 63 -17.31 -2.52 -5.55
N VAL A 64 -16.60 -1.45 -5.92
CA VAL A 64 -15.57 -0.80 -5.11
C VAL A 64 -15.72 0.72 -5.15
N SER A 65 -15.94 1.33 -3.98
CA SER A 65 -15.91 2.79 -3.82
C SER A 65 -14.76 3.27 -2.95
N ILE A 66 -14.18 2.41 -2.11
CA ILE A 66 -13.02 2.70 -1.27
C ILE A 66 -11.87 1.74 -1.59
N LEU A 67 -10.69 2.29 -1.89
CA LEU A 67 -9.43 1.55 -1.80
C LEU A 67 -8.83 1.79 -0.42
N GLY A 68 -8.34 0.74 0.25
CA GLY A 68 -7.76 0.85 1.58
C GLY A 68 -6.51 0.01 1.75
N SER A 69 -5.60 0.47 2.60
CA SER A 69 -4.43 -0.30 3.04
C SER A 69 -4.06 0.16 4.45
N ASP A 70 -3.53 -0.78 5.25
CA ASP A 70 -3.13 -0.56 6.64
C ASP A 70 -1.74 -1.13 6.93
N ASP A 71 -1.35 -1.07 8.21
CA ASP A 71 -0.14 -1.67 8.78
C ASP A 71 1.17 -1.14 8.16
N ALA A 72 1.14 0.07 7.59
CA ALA A 72 2.34 0.71 7.06
C ALA A 72 3.21 1.24 8.21
N THR A 73 4.15 0.42 8.67
CA THR A 73 5.19 0.84 9.61
C THR A 73 6.30 1.61 8.88
N THR A 74 7.30 0.91 8.35
CA THR A 74 8.36 1.50 7.51
C THR A 74 7.93 1.66 6.05
N CYS A 75 6.89 0.94 5.64
CA CYS A 75 6.32 0.96 4.30
C CYS A 75 5.63 2.29 3.96
N HIS A 76 5.28 2.49 2.69
CA HIS A 76 4.59 3.68 2.21
C HIS A 76 3.36 3.30 1.39
N LEU A 77 2.26 3.98 1.69
CA LEU A 77 1.00 3.94 0.96
C LEU A 77 1.04 5.02 -0.12
N VAL A 78 1.02 4.58 -1.37
CA VAL A 78 1.15 5.42 -2.57
C VAL A 78 -0.19 5.47 -3.28
N MET A 79 -0.85 6.62 -3.24
CA MET A 79 -2.08 6.87 -3.99
C MET A 79 -1.77 7.79 -5.17
N LEU A 80 -2.14 7.36 -6.37
CA LEU A 80 -2.08 8.17 -7.58
C LEU A 80 -3.47 8.30 -8.18
N ARG A 81 -3.90 9.51 -8.51
CA ARG A 81 -5.21 9.78 -9.09
C ARG A 81 -5.11 10.69 -10.30
N HIS A 82 -5.85 10.38 -11.36
CA HIS A 82 -6.13 11.32 -12.44
C HIS A 82 -7.42 12.09 -12.13
N THR A 83 -7.34 13.42 -11.98
CA THR A 83 -8.46 14.22 -11.47
C THR A 83 -9.63 14.34 -12.42
N GLY A 84 -9.41 14.29 -13.75
CA GLY A 84 -10.50 14.43 -14.72
C GLY A 84 -11.32 13.16 -14.91
N SER A 85 -10.67 11.99 -14.98
CA SER A 85 -11.36 10.70 -15.12
C SER A 85 -11.74 10.08 -13.77
N GLY A 86 -11.10 10.52 -12.69
CA GLY A 86 -11.20 9.89 -11.38
C GLY A 86 -10.52 8.52 -11.29
N ALA A 87 -9.73 8.11 -12.28
CA ALA A 87 -8.95 6.88 -12.19
C ALA A 87 -8.00 6.98 -10.99
N THR A 88 -8.09 6.03 -10.07
CA THR A 88 -7.35 6.03 -8.81
C THR A 88 -6.65 4.69 -8.64
N CYS A 89 -5.37 4.74 -8.28
CA CYS A 89 -4.57 3.60 -7.86
C CYS A 89 -4.12 3.79 -6.41
N LEU A 90 -4.18 2.73 -5.62
CA LEU A 90 -3.55 2.64 -4.30
C LEU A 90 -2.56 1.47 -4.33
N ALA A 91 -1.34 1.70 -3.85
CA ALA A 91 -0.29 0.69 -3.71
C ALA A 91 0.35 0.75 -2.34
N HIS A 92 0.75 -0.41 -1.81
CA HIS A 92 1.50 -0.52 -0.56
C HIS A 92 2.93 -0.94 -0.86
N CYS A 93 3.84 0.03 -0.92
CA CYS A 93 5.25 -0.15 -1.25
C CYS A 93 6.08 -0.38 0.02
N ASP A 94 6.91 -1.42 0.04
CA ASP A 94 7.81 -1.74 1.16
C ASP A 94 9.30 -1.56 0.82
N GLY A 95 9.61 -1.07 -0.39
CA GLY A 95 10.97 -0.82 -0.86
C GLY A 95 11.65 -2.01 -1.54
N SER A 96 10.92 -3.09 -1.81
CA SER A 96 11.49 -4.29 -2.44
C SER A 96 11.96 -4.04 -3.87
N SER A 97 11.20 -3.30 -4.68
CA SER A 97 11.55 -3.01 -6.07
C SER A 97 10.95 -1.70 -6.58
N THR A 98 11.07 -0.63 -5.78
CA THR A 98 10.46 0.71 -6.02
C THR A 98 10.56 1.20 -7.46
N TRP A 99 11.73 1.05 -8.10
CA TRP A 99 11.99 1.52 -9.46
C TRP A 99 11.16 0.80 -10.53
N THR A 100 10.71 -0.42 -10.24
CA THR A 100 9.79 -1.19 -11.10
C THR A 100 8.33 -0.98 -10.69
N GLU A 101 8.07 -0.74 -9.41
CA GLU A 101 6.72 -0.56 -8.85
C GLU A 101 6.08 0.77 -9.27
N VAL A 102 6.83 1.87 -9.21
CA VAL A 102 6.29 3.20 -9.58
C VAL A 102 5.77 3.25 -11.02
N PRO A 103 6.50 2.73 -12.04
CA PRO A 103 5.95 2.60 -13.39
C PRO A 103 4.64 1.81 -13.47
N LEU A 104 4.46 0.75 -12.66
CA LEU A 104 3.20 -0.02 -12.63
C LEU A 104 2.03 0.86 -12.14
N ILE A 105 2.24 1.62 -11.08
CA ILE A 105 1.24 2.54 -10.50
C ILE A 105 0.84 3.62 -11.52
N VAL A 106 1.83 4.25 -12.17
CA VAL A 106 1.58 5.28 -13.20
C VAL A 106 0.85 4.70 -14.40
N ASN A 107 1.27 3.53 -14.88
CA ASN A 107 0.60 2.84 -15.99
C ASN A 107 -0.85 2.45 -15.64
N ALA A 108 -1.09 2.02 -14.40
CA ALA A 108 -2.42 1.62 -13.94
C ALA A 108 -3.42 2.79 -13.99
N VAL A 109 -3.01 3.99 -13.60
CA VAL A 109 -3.86 5.20 -13.65
C VAL A 109 -3.98 5.75 -15.07
N THR A 110 -2.85 5.89 -15.78
CA THR A 110 -2.84 6.50 -17.12
C THR A 110 -3.63 5.66 -18.13
N SER A 111 -3.50 4.33 -18.09
CA SER A 111 -4.27 3.43 -18.97
C SER A 111 -5.78 3.56 -18.76
N LYS A 112 -6.23 3.74 -17.51
CA LYS A 112 -7.66 3.91 -17.14
C LYS A 112 -8.18 5.34 -17.31
N SER A 113 -7.29 6.31 -17.47
CA SER A 113 -7.66 7.72 -17.71
C SER A 113 -8.00 8.02 -19.17
N ASN A 114 -7.51 7.21 -20.12
CA ASN A 114 -7.74 7.45 -21.54
C ASN A 114 -9.22 7.19 -21.94
N PRO A 115 -9.83 8.06 -22.77
CA PRO A 115 -9.25 9.18 -23.52
C PRO A 115 -9.39 10.55 -22.84
N VAL A 116 -9.71 10.63 -21.54
CA VAL A 116 -9.94 11.90 -20.83
C VAL A 116 -8.64 12.70 -20.77
N LYS A 117 -8.63 13.85 -21.46
CA LYS A 117 -7.46 14.75 -21.52
C LYS A 117 -7.46 15.84 -20.46
N GLU A 118 -8.63 16.13 -19.88
CA GLU A 118 -8.78 17.13 -18.82
C GLU A 118 -8.33 16.56 -17.47
N GLY A 119 -7.83 17.42 -16.59
CA GLY A 119 -7.31 17.04 -15.29
C GLY A 119 -5.79 16.91 -15.25
N ARG A 120 -5.29 16.30 -14.19
CA ARG A 120 -3.85 16.08 -13.91
C ARG A 120 -3.67 14.85 -13.04
N LEU A 121 -2.44 14.38 -12.93
CA LEU A 121 -2.07 13.33 -11.98
C LEU A 121 -1.72 13.95 -10.62
N GLU A 122 -2.39 13.50 -9.57
CA GLU A 122 -2.15 13.89 -8.18
C GLU A 122 -1.64 12.68 -7.40
N LEU A 123 -0.54 12.88 -6.67
CA LEU A 123 0.17 11.90 -5.88
C LEU A 123 0.03 12.24 -4.40
N HIS A 124 -0.33 11.23 -3.63
CA HIS A 124 -0.38 11.27 -2.17
C HIS A 124 0.52 10.17 -1.62
N LEU A 125 1.44 10.55 -0.74
CA LEU A 125 2.38 9.65 -0.07
C LEU A 125 2.12 9.72 1.43
N VAL A 126 1.86 8.57 2.04
CA VAL A 126 1.63 8.43 3.48
C VAL A 126 2.38 7.20 4.01
N GLY A 127 3.02 7.29 5.17
CA GLY A 127 3.65 6.14 5.83
C GLY A 127 5.13 6.34 6.14
N GLY A 128 5.75 5.34 6.74
CA GLY A 128 7.07 5.50 7.33
C GLY A 128 7.02 6.35 8.60
N PHE A 129 8.12 6.32 9.35
CA PHE A 129 8.36 7.15 10.52
C PHE A 129 9.88 7.30 10.70
N ASP A 130 10.37 7.98 11.74
CA ASP A 130 11.82 8.10 11.98
C ASP A 130 12.40 6.82 12.59
N ASP A 131 12.42 5.73 11.81
CA ASP A 131 12.86 4.41 12.27
C ASP A 131 14.38 4.31 12.44
N ASP A 132 14.82 3.49 13.40
CA ASP A 132 16.24 3.31 13.74
C ASP A 132 17.11 2.87 12.56
N ARG A 133 16.53 2.09 11.64
CA ARG A 133 17.23 1.53 10.47
C ARG A 133 17.25 2.49 9.28
N LYS A 134 16.59 3.64 9.38
CA LYS A 134 16.40 4.63 8.29
C LYS A 134 15.80 4.00 7.02
N THR A 135 14.98 2.97 7.20
CA THR A 135 14.27 2.26 6.13
C THR A 135 13.25 3.19 5.49
N SER A 136 12.48 3.91 6.30
CA SER A 136 11.45 4.87 5.87
C SER A 136 12.06 6.00 5.06
N HIS A 137 13.15 6.61 5.55
CA HIS A 137 13.89 7.66 4.81
C HIS A 137 14.40 7.16 3.46
N SER A 138 14.99 5.96 3.43
CA SER A 138 15.51 5.36 2.20
C SER A 138 14.40 5.10 1.20
N LEU A 139 13.26 4.57 1.66
CA LEU A 139 12.09 4.32 0.84
C LEU A 139 11.46 5.63 0.32
N SER A 140 11.28 6.63 1.18
CA SER A 140 10.82 7.98 0.81
C SER A 140 11.63 8.54 -0.35
N LEU A 141 12.97 8.55 -0.23
CA LEU A 141 13.85 9.07 -1.29
C LEU A 141 13.79 8.24 -2.57
N SER A 142 13.71 6.91 -2.46
CA SER A 142 13.58 6.01 -3.61
C SER A 142 12.28 6.26 -4.38
N ILE A 143 11.15 6.38 -3.68
CA ILE A 143 9.83 6.67 -4.27
C ILE A 143 9.83 8.02 -4.98
N LEU A 144 10.30 9.08 -4.30
CA LEU A 144 10.39 10.42 -4.88
C LEU A 144 11.26 10.43 -6.13
N ALA A 145 12.43 9.78 -6.09
CA ALA A 145 13.33 9.68 -7.23
C ALA A 145 12.73 8.89 -8.39
N ALA A 146 11.99 7.81 -8.12
CA ALA A 146 11.32 7.01 -9.12
C ALA A 146 10.18 7.78 -9.81
N PHE A 147 9.39 8.56 -9.05
CA PHE A 147 8.37 9.45 -9.61
C PHE A 147 8.98 10.60 -10.43
N GLN A 148 10.11 11.16 -10.01
CA GLN A 148 10.85 12.18 -10.77
C GLN A 148 11.37 11.70 -12.13
N LYS A 149 11.43 10.38 -12.37
CA LYS A 149 11.86 9.76 -13.64
C LYS A 149 10.69 9.42 -14.57
N GLN A 150 9.45 9.60 -14.14
CA GLN A 150 8.29 9.34 -14.99
C GLN A 150 8.19 10.39 -16.10
N LYS A 151 7.43 10.07 -17.16
CA LYS A 151 7.27 10.96 -18.31
C LYS A 151 6.18 11.99 -18.08
N GLU A 152 5.21 11.60 -17.27
CA GLU A 152 4.02 12.34 -16.91
C GLU A 152 4.34 13.43 -15.89
N ASP A 153 3.62 14.55 -15.98
CA ASP A 153 3.64 15.58 -14.95
C ASP A 153 2.77 15.12 -13.78
N ILE A 154 3.39 14.90 -12.62
CA ILE A 154 2.76 14.33 -11.43
C ILE A 154 2.85 15.34 -10.29
N HIS A 155 1.71 15.71 -9.71
CA HIS A 155 1.61 16.72 -8.67
C HIS A 155 1.58 16.07 -7.29
N LEU A 156 2.60 16.28 -6.47
CA LEU A 156 2.64 15.87 -5.08
C LEU A 156 1.77 16.81 -4.23
N GLU A 157 0.63 16.29 -3.79
CA GLU A 157 -0.41 17.04 -3.06
C GLU A 157 -0.39 16.73 -1.55
N THR A 158 -0.26 15.46 -1.17
CA THR A 158 -0.07 15.04 0.23
C THR A 158 1.25 14.31 0.39
N CYS A 159 2.05 14.71 1.37
CA CYS A 159 3.35 14.12 1.64
C CYS A 159 3.53 13.95 3.16
N CYS A 160 2.84 12.97 3.73
CA CYS A 160 2.86 12.64 5.15
C CYS A 160 3.75 11.42 5.39
N ILE A 161 5.06 11.60 5.22
CA ILE A 161 6.04 10.51 5.22
C ILE A 161 7.15 10.73 6.25
N THR A 162 7.71 9.62 6.77
CA THR A 162 8.89 9.61 7.64
C THR A 162 8.78 10.62 8.79
N ASP A 163 9.59 11.68 8.82
CA ASP A 163 9.60 12.67 9.91
C ASP A 163 8.22 13.32 10.11
N MET A 164 7.44 13.46 9.03
CA MET A 164 6.11 14.07 9.08
C MET A 164 5.02 13.11 9.52
N ASN A 165 5.30 11.82 9.65
CA ASN A 165 4.38 10.81 10.17
C ASN A 165 4.90 10.20 11.48
N ASP A 166 5.89 10.82 12.13
CA ASP A 166 6.53 10.29 13.34
C ASP A 166 5.93 10.87 14.63
N VAL A 167 5.82 10.02 15.65
CA VAL A 167 5.55 10.42 17.03
C VAL A 167 6.44 9.64 17.99
N ILE A 168 6.94 10.33 19.01
CA ILE A 168 7.70 9.72 20.10
C ILE A 168 6.75 9.45 21.27
N THR A 169 6.53 8.18 21.58
CA THR A 169 5.77 7.74 22.77
C THR A 169 6.70 6.93 23.66
N GLU A 170 6.88 7.38 24.91
CA GLU A 170 7.78 6.72 25.89
C GLU A 170 9.22 6.54 25.38
N GLY A 171 9.71 7.50 24.58
CA GLY A 171 11.05 7.45 23.99
C GLY A 171 11.17 6.54 22.75
N ILE A 172 10.07 5.95 22.29
CA ILE A 172 10.02 5.09 21.10
C ILE A 172 9.33 5.85 19.95
N HIS A 173 10.03 5.93 18.82
CA HIS A 173 9.50 6.45 17.57
C HIS A 173 8.47 5.48 16.96
N ARG A 174 7.33 6.00 16.49
CA ARG A 174 6.24 5.24 15.89
C ARG A 174 5.58 6.05 14.78
N PRO A 175 5.00 5.41 13.76
CA PRO A 175 4.16 6.11 12.82
C PRO A 175 2.85 6.57 13.49
N VAL A 176 2.36 7.74 13.11
CA VAL A 176 1.05 8.26 13.56
C VAL A 176 -0.07 7.63 12.74
N VAL A 177 0.09 7.60 11.41
CA VAL A 177 -0.85 6.99 10.48
C VAL A 177 -0.26 5.69 9.94
N TYR A 178 -0.95 4.58 10.22
CA TYR A 178 -0.63 3.23 9.73
C TYR A 178 -1.40 2.86 8.46
N GLY A 179 -2.57 3.46 8.25
CA GLY A 179 -3.47 3.10 7.17
C GLY A 179 -4.20 4.29 6.58
N ILE A 180 -4.56 4.17 5.29
CA ILE A 180 -5.36 5.16 4.58
C ILE A 180 -6.51 4.51 3.82
N GLY A 181 -7.62 5.22 3.74
CA GLY A 181 -8.70 4.98 2.81
C GLY A 181 -8.74 6.06 1.72
N VAL A 182 -9.21 5.67 0.54
CA VAL A 182 -9.38 6.58 -0.60
C VAL A 182 -10.76 6.38 -1.19
N ASN A 183 -11.60 7.41 -1.14
CA ASN A 183 -12.88 7.40 -1.83
C ASN A 183 -12.66 7.67 -3.32
N VAL A 184 -12.89 6.66 -4.15
CA VAL A 184 -12.63 6.72 -5.60
C VAL A 184 -13.52 7.75 -6.29
N LYS A 185 -14.74 7.98 -5.79
CA LYS A 185 -15.69 8.93 -6.39
C LYS A 185 -15.23 10.37 -6.17
N THR A 186 -14.84 10.70 -4.94
CA THR A 186 -14.48 12.09 -4.57
C THR A 186 -12.99 12.38 -4.71
N GLY A 187 -12.14 11.36 -4.67
CA GLY A 187 -10.68 11.51 -4.54
C GLY A 187 -10.21 11.81 -3.10
N HIS A 188 -11.11 11.81 -2.12
CA HIS A 188 -10.79 12.09 -0.71
C HIS A 188 -9.90 10.99 -0.12
N VAL A 189 -8.76 11.37 0.45
CA VAL A 189 -7.82 10.50 1.14
C VAL A 189 -7.90 10.80 2.64
N PHE A 190 -8.00 9.76 3.46
CA PHE A 190 -8.19 9.90 4.90
C PHE A 190 -7.46 8.80 5.67
N PRO A 191 -7.00 9.05 6.91
CA PRO A 191 -6.51 8.00 7.79
C PRO A 191 -7.62 6.98 8.05
N ALA A 192 -7.29 5.68 8.05
CA ALA A 192 -8.28 4.62 8.28
C ALA A 192 -7.60 3.37 8.85
N SER A 193 -8.39 2.51 9.49
CA SER A 193 -8.00 1.16 9.85
C SER A 193 -9.01 0.13 9.35
N PHE A 194 -8.57 -1.10 9.15
CA PHE A 194 -9.38 -2.11 8.46
C PHE A 194 -9.38 -3.45 9.18
N GLU A 195 -10.56 -3.85 9.68
CA GLU A 195 -10.79 -5.17 10.27
C GLU A 195 -10.91 -6.27 9.19
N TYR A 196 -11.49 -5.95 8.03
CA TYR A 196 -11.75 -6.90 6.95
C TYR A 196 -10.76 -6.71 5.81
N ARG A 197 -9.83 -7.65 5.65
CA ARG A 197 -8.68 -7.55 4.71
C ARG A 197 -8.69 -8.60 3.61
N GLY A 198 -9.70 -9.46 3.61
CA GLY A 198 -9.94 -10.47 2.58
C GLY A 198 -10.35 -9.89 1.20
N PRO A 199 -10.53 -10.76 0.20
CA PRO A 199 -10.53 -12.22 0.28
C PRO A 199 -9.10 -12.80 0.27
N ALA A 200 -9.01 -14.09 0.61
CA ALA A 200 -7.77 -14.89 0.54
C ALA A 200 -6.57 -14.21 1.24
N GLU A 201 -6.81 -13.66 2.43
CA GLU A 201 -5.84 -12.85 3.15
C GLU A 201 -4.53 -13.61 3.37
N GLU A 202 -4.60 -14.83 3.87
CA GLU A 202 -3.44 -15.67 4.18
C GLU A 202 -2.68 -16.09 2.92
N LEU A 203 -3.37 -16.35 1.82
CA LEU A 203 -2.74 -16.66 0.52
C LEU A 203 -1.93 -15.46 0.00
N ARG A 204 -2.51 -14.26 0.10
CA ARG A 204 -1.86 -13.02 -0.33
C ARG A 204 -0.69 -12.67 0.57
N SER A 205 -0.84 -12.83 1.89
CA SER A 205 0.24 -12.66 2.87
C SER A 205 1.36 -13.67 2.63
N ALA A 206 1.04 -14.95 2.41
CA ALA A 206 2.01 -16.01 2.13
C ALA A 206 2.83 -15.74 0.86
N ARG A 207 2.18 -15.21 -0.19
CA ARG A 207 2.86 -14.77 -1.41
C ARG A 207 3.88 -13.66 -1.12
N THR A 208 3.49 -12.64 -0.37
CA THR A 208 4.39 -11.52 -0.02
C THR A 208 5.51 -11.98 0.90
N PHE A 209 5.18 -12.74 1.95
CA PHE A 209 6.14 -13.30 2.92
C PHE A 209 7.19 -14.21 2.25
N SER A 210 6.80 -14.94 1.21
CA SER A 210 7.71 -15.79 0.43
C SER A 210 8.52 -15.04 -0.64
N GLY A 211 8.52 -13.71 -0.63
CA GLY A 211 9.32 -12.89 -1.55
C GLY A 211 8.62 -12.51 -2.86
N GLY A 212 7.30 -12.62 -2.94
CA GLY A 212 6.52 -12.19 -4.10
C GLY A 212 6.76 -10.73 -4.47
N GLN A 213 6.75 -10.43 -5.76
CA GLN A 213 6.86 -9.06 -6.29
C GLN A 213 5.51 -8.33 -6.24
N MET A 214 5.52 -7.01 -6.42
CA MET A 214 4.31 -6.19 -6.53
C MET A 214 3.34 -6.73 -7.60
N VAL A 215 2.03 -6.79 -7.32
CA VAL A 215 1.01 -7.30 -8.27
C VAL A 215 -0.28 -6.47 -8.24
N GLU A 216 -0.95 -6.35 -9.40
CA GLU A 216 -2.31 -5.82 -9.48
C GLU A 216 -3.30 -6.90 -9.03
N VAL A 217 -4.11 -6.62 -8.00
CA VAL A 217 -5.05 -7.59 -7.44
C VAL A 217 -6.49 -7.44 -7.93
N TYR A 218 -6.75 -6.45 -8.78
CA TYR A 218 -8.12 -6.10 -9.15
C TYR A 218 -8.29 -5.78 -10.64
N ASP A 219 -9.23 -6.49 -11.26
CA ASP A 219 -9.68 -6.24 -12.62
C ASP A 219 -10.97 -5.41 -12.58
N SER A 220 -10.81 -4.09 -12.57
CA SER A 220 -11.92 -3.13 -12.57
C SER A 220 -12.84 -3.24 -13.79
N SER A 221 -12.37 -3.79 -14.92
CA SER A 221 -13.22 -3.96 -16.11
C SER A 221 -14.26 -5.06 -15.94
N ARG A 222 -13.96 -6.04 -15.07
CA ARG A 222 -14.83 -7.17 -14.75
C ARG A 222 -15.40 -7.09 -13.33
N GLU A 223 -14.96 -6.09 -12.57
CA GLU A 223 -15.21 -5.91 -11.14
C GLU A 223 -14.86 -7.17 -10.32
N LEU A 224 -13.64 -7.70 -10.53
CA LEU A 224 -13.16 -8.92 -9.90
C LEU A 224 -11.84 -8.70 -9.14
N VAL A 225 -11.78 -9.17 -7.90
CA VAL A 225 -10.48 -9.45 -7.27
C VAL A 225 -9.89 -10.69 -7.94
N LYS A 226 -8.66 -10.58 -8.41
CA LYS A 226 -7.94 -11.63 -9.12
C LYS A 226 -6.65 -11.95 -8.37
N ILE A 227 -6.64 -13.09 -7.68
CA ILE A 227 -5.43 -13.62 -7.05
C ILE A 227 -4.80 -14.60 -8.03
N GLY A 228 -3.71 -14.15 -8.66
CA GLY A 228 -2.99 -14.93 -9.65
C GLY A 228 -2.19 -16.08 -9.04
N PRO A 229 -1.84 -17.11 -9.85
CA PRO A 229 -0.93 -18.15 -9.40
C PRO A 229 0.38 -17.56 -8.89
N CYS A 230 0.80 -18.01 -7.72
CA CYS A 230 2.07 -17.66 -7.12
C CYS A 230 2.93 -18.90 -6.91
N ARG A 231 4.17 -18.70 -6.49
CA ARG A 231 5.12 -19.78 -6.22
C ARG A 231 5.88 -19.47 -4.95
N TRP A 232 6.04 -20.50 -4.14
CA TRP A 232 6.98 -20.56 -3.05
C TRP A 232 7.49 -21.99 -2.95
N THR A 233 8.66 -22.15 -2.37
CA THR A 233 9.25 -23.46 -2.08
C THR A 233 9.03 -23.79 -0.61
N PRO A 234 8.83 -25.08 -0.26
CA PRO A 234 8.80 -25.50 1.13
C PRO A 234 10.05 -24.99 1.87
N ASN A 235 9.85 -24.40 3.03
CA ASN A 235 10.93 -23.94 3.89
C ASN A 235 10.85 -24.67 5.24
N ASN A 236 11.87 -25.48 5.53
CA ASN A 236 11.93 -26.31 6.73
C ASN A 236 12.04 -25.49 8.03
N ASP A 237 12.46 -24.23 7.93
CA ASP A 237 12.59 -23.32 9.07
C ASP A 237 11.24 -22.69 9.49
N MET A 238 10.18 -22.85 8.69
CA MET A 238 8.86 -22.28 9.01
C MET A 238 8.30 -22.84 10.31
N GLY A 239 8.50 -24.14 10.57
CA GLY A 239 8.10 -24.76 11.84
C GLY A 239 8.87 -24.18 13.04
N PHE A 240 10.15 -23.84 12.85
CA PHE A 240 10.95 -23.15 13.87
C PHE A 240 10.35 -21.78 14.18
N TRP A 241 10.11 -20.94 13.16
CA TRP A 241 9.55 -19.60 13.35
C TRP A 241 8.16 -19.61 14.00
N LEU A 242 7.30 -20.56 13.62
CA LEU A 242 5.98 -20.71 14.23
C LEU A 242 6.04 -20.98 15.74
N SER A 243 7.09 -21.70 16.18
CA SER A 243 7.29 -22.06 17.59
C SER A 243 7.91 -20.96 18.45
N GLN A 244 8.38 -19.86 17.84
CA GLN A 244 9.01 -18.77 18.58
C GLN A 244 8.00 -17.92 19.37
N ASP A 245 8.50 -17.29 20.43
CA ASP A 245 7.75 -16.29 21.18
C ASP A 245 7.55 -14.99 20.38
N ASP A 246 6.67 -14.14 20.89
CA ASP A 246 6.23 -12.94 20.20
C ASP A 246 7.36 -11.90 20.07
N GLU A 247 8.24 -11.81 21.08
CA GLU A 247 9.40 -10.92 21.08
C GLU A 247 10.41 -11.31 20.00
N THR A 248 10.70 -12.61 19.86
CA THR A 248 11.60 -13.14 18.83
C THR A 248 11.01 -12.90 17.43
N ILE A 249 9.71 -13.11 17.24
CA ILE A 249 9.07 -12.86 15.94
C ILE A 249 9.12 -11.38 15.58
N LEU A 250 8.81 -10.48 16.51
CA LEU A 250 8.95 -9.05 16.29
C LEU A 250 10.39 -8.70 15.91
N GLN A 251 11.36 -9.16 16.69
CA GLN A 251 12.75 -8.77 16.50
C GLN A 251 13.34 -9.21 15.15
N PHE A 252 12.95 -10.38 14.65
CA PHE A 252 13.57 -11.00 13.46
C PHE A 252 12.71 -10.94 12.20
N LEU A 253 11.38 -10.86 12.31
CA LEU A 253 10.47 -10.88 11.17
C LEU A 253 9.78 -9.53 10.90
N SER A 254 9.99 -8.51 11.75
CA SER A 254 9.59 -7.12 11.49
C SER A 254 10.79 -6.23 11.10
N THR A 255 10.51 -5.20 10.29
CA THR A 255 11.46 -4.11 10.02
C THR A 255 11.60 -3.13 11.18
N SER A 256 10.61 -3.07 12.06
CA SER A 256 10.44 -2.09 13.13
C SER A 256 9.75 -2.71 14.35
N PRO A 257 10.45 -3.58 15.12
CA PRO A 257 9.86 -4.44 16.15
C PRO A 257 9.01 -3.71 17.20
N TYR A 258 9.38 -2.47 17.53
CA TYR A 258 8.69 -1.69 18.54
C TYR A 258 7.52 -0.85 17.99
N ALA A 259 7.37 -0.75 16.68
CA ALA A 259 6.35 0.08 16.04
C ALA A 259 5.22 -0.72 15.36
N GLU A 260 5.32 -2.06 15.34
CA GLU A 260 4.29 -2.92 14.76
C GLU A 260 2.94 -2.82 15.49
N PRO A 261 1.81 -3.01 14.77
CA PRO A 261 0.51 -3.04 15.39
C PRO A 261 0.34 -4.29 16.29
N PRO A 262 -0.58 -4.26 17.27
CA PRO A 262 -0.73 -5.34 18.26
C PRO A 262 -0.99 -6.74 17.68
N HIS A 263 -1.60 -6.81 16.49
CA HIS A 263 -1.93 -8.07 15.81
C HIS A 263 -0.81 -8.62 14.92
N PHE A 264 0.34 -7.93 14.79
CA PHE A 264 1.42 -8.30 13.87
C PHE A 264 1.87 -9.75 14.03
N VAL A 265 2.20 -10.17 15.26
CA VAL A 265 2.71 -11.52 15.51
C VAL A 265 1.68 -12.59 15.18
N GLN A 266 0.42 -12.35 15.53
CA GLN A 266 -0.68 -13.25 15.17
C GLN A 266 -0.80 -13.40 13.65
N HIS A 267 -0.70 -12.30 12.90
CA HIS A 267 -0.75 -12.30 11.44
C HIS A 267 0.44 -13.08 10.83
N ILE A 268 1.65 -12.89 11.34
CA ILE A 268 2.84 -13.64 10.91
C ILE A 268 2.69 -15.13 11.20
N LYS A 269 2.26 -15.51 12.42
CA LYS A 269 2.03 -16.92 12.78
C LYS A 269 0.96 -17.57 11.88
N SER A 270 -0.13 -16.86 11.59
CA SER A 270 -1.16 -17.34 10.64
C SER A 270 -0.60 -17.55 9.24
N THR A 271 0.22 -16.61 8.76
CA THR A 271 0.88 -16.71 7.44
C THR A 271 1.85 -17.90 7.36
N ILE A 272 2.65 -18.10 8.41
CA ILE A 272 3.57 -19.24 8.50
C ILE A 272 2.80 -20.56 8.56
N GLN A 273 1.72 -20.63 9.35
CA GLN A 273 0.85 -21.81 9.40
C GLN A 273 0.26 -22.12 8.01
N PHE A 274 -0.20 -21.10 7.28
CA PHE A 274 -0.73 -21.28 5.93
C PHE A 274 0.31 -21.86 4.96
N LEU A 275 1.58 -21.41 5.06
CA LEU A 275 2.69 -21.93 4.27
C LEU A 275 3.06 -23.38 4.62
N LEU A 276 2.95 -23.76 5.90
CA LEU A 276 3.15 -25.14 6.35
C LEU A 276 2.02 -26.06 5.85
N ASP A 277 0.78 -25.59 5.88
CA ASP A 277 -0.39 -26.34 5.38
C ASP A 277 -0.38 -26.46 3.84
N HIS A 278 0.27 -25.51 3.16
CA HIS A 278 0.41 -25.49 1.71
C HIS A 278 1.90 -25.38 1.28
N PRO A 279 2.69 -26.46 1.40
CA PRO A 279 4.12 -26.42 1.06
C PRO A 279 4.43 -26.00 -0.38
N SER A 280 3.46 -26.20 -1.30
CA SER A 280 3.45 -25.62 -2.64
C SER A 280 2.12 -24.90 -2.89
N ALA A 281 2.17 -23.85 -3.70
CA ALA A 281 1.00 -23.12 -4.17
C ALA A 281 0.19 -23.87 -5.25
N ASP A 282 0.71 -24.95 -5.83
CA ASP A 282 0.08 -25.63 -6.98
C ASP A 282 -1.36 -26.08 -6.70
N GLY A 283 -1.63 -26.60 -5.50
CA GLY A 283 -2.97 -27.03 -5.07
C GLY A 283 -3.97 -25.87 -4.93
N LEU A 284 -3.48 -24.63 -4.76
CA LEU A 284 -4.30 -23.44 -4.62
C LEU A 284 -4.73 -22.85 -5.97
N PHE A 285 -4.08 -23.27 -7.07
CA PHE A 285 -4.36 -22.82 -8.43
C PHE A 285 -4.50 -24.00 -9.39
N PRO A 286 -5.59 -24.80 -9.30
CA PRO A 286 -5.82 -25.93 -10.19
C PRO A 286 -5.76 -25.52 -11.67
N GLY A 287 -4.94 -26.21 -12.45
CA GLY A 287 -4.72 -25.89 -13.87
C GLY A 287 -4.08 -24.51 -14.11
N GLY A 288 -3.39 -23.95 -13.11
CA GLY A 288 -2.78 -22.63 -13.17
C GLY A 288 -3.79 -21.48 -13.26
N GLN A 289 -5.06 -21.72 -12.90
CA GLN A 289 -6.10 -20.70 -12.97
C GLN A 289 -6.06 -19.78 -11.74
N PRO A 290 -6.27 -18.46 -11.91
CA PRO A 290 -6.35 -17.52 -10.80
C PRO A 290 -7.59 -17.80 -9.94
N GLN A 291 -7.55 -17.43 -8.67
CA GLN A 291 -8.75 -17.35 -7.84
C GLN A 291 -9.44 -16.01 -8.11
N LEU A 292 -10.71 -16.06 -8.52
CA LEU A 292 -11.51 -14.89 -8.83
C LEU A 292 -12.56 -14.69 -7.74
N TYR A 293 -12.77 -13.44 -7.34
CA TYR A 293 -13.81 -13.07 -6.38
C TYR A 293 -14.60 -11.90 -6.89
N ARG A 294 -15.92 -11.96 -6.69
CA ARG A 294 -16.87 -10.89 -6.99
C ARG A 294 -17.57 -10.46 -5.72
N ARG A 295 -17.95 -9.19 -5.65
CA ARG A 295 -18.83 -8.67 -4.60
C ARG A 295 -20.19 -9.37 -4.65
N SER A 296 -20.64 -9.92 -3.53
CA SER A 296 -21.99 -10.48 -3.39
C SER A 296 -23.03 -9.39 -3.13
N GLU A 297 -24.32 -9.72 -3.22
CA GLU A 297 -25.42 -8.80 -2.85
C GLU A 297 -25.34 -8.34 -1.38
N GLU A 298 -24.77 -9.17 -0.51
CA GLU A 298 -24.54 -8.85 0.90
C GLU A 298 -23.30 -7.96 1.12
N GLY A 299 -22.48 -7.78 0.09
CA GLY A 299 -21.31 -6.91 0.08
C GLY A 299 -19.98 -7.58 0.48
N HIS A 300 -19.95 -8.90 0.69
CA HIS A 300 -18.69 -9.63 0.91
C HIS A 300 -18.08 -10.13 -0.41
N TRP A 301 -16.77 -10.36 -0.43
CA TRP A 301 -16.10 -10.98 -1.58
C TRP A 301 -16.39 -12.49 -1.62
N LYS A 302 -17.00 -12.97 -2.70
CA LYS A 302 -17.34 -14.38 -2.90
C LYS A 302 -16.56 -14.95 -4.08
N ARG A 303 -15.98 -16.14 -3.90
CA ARG A 303 -15.23 -16.85 -4.95
C ARG A 303 -16.16 -17.25 -6.11
N VAL A 304 -15.71 -17.06 -7.35
CA VAL A 304 -16.46 -17.35 -8.60
C VAL A 304 -15.66 -18.19 -9.58
#